data_AF-A0AAV5BQG4-F1
#
_entry.id   AF-A0AAV5BQG4-F1
#
_cell.length_a   1.000
_cell.length_b   1.000
_cell.length_c   1.000
_cell.angle_alpha   90.00
_cell.angle_beta   90.00
_cell.angle_gamma   90.00
#
_symmetry.space_group_name_H-M   'P 1'
#
loop_
_entity.id
_entity.type
_entity.pdbx_description
1 polymer ?
#
loop_
_entity_poly.entity_id
_entity_poly.type
_entity_poly.pdbx_seq_one_letter_code
_entity_poly.pdbx_strand_id
1 'polypeptide(L)'
;MEEVQAAVTAHLDQVSGLVQALSSELRRGMEPAADNLRTFVRAVDWTEPWLMCLMVFHVILLLTAVGLRKNANFQLFLLFLAYSGVYMAEKMNRYLGEHWQNFAGQNYFDRAGVFISVVWSGPLIFVSIISVVCSLITLCRMMVKWKRAELRHRAQLARGKQD
;
A
#
# COMPACT_ATOMS: atom_id res chain seq x y z
N MET A 1 -33.54 28.86 5.33
CA MET A 1 -33.29 27.49 4.83
C MET A 1 -32.59 27.55 3.47
N GLU A 2 -33.09 28.34 2.52
CA GLU A 2 -32.49 28.50 1.18
C GLU A 2 -31.08 29.11 1.18
N GLU A 3 -30.81 30.13 2.01
CA GLU A 3 -29.45 30.73 2.11
C GLU A 3 -28.39 29.75 2.64
N VAL A 4 -28.78 28.88 3.58
CA VAL A 4 -27.88 27.85 4.13
C VAL A 4 -27.60 26.78 3.08
N GLN A 5 -28.60 26.37 2.30
CA GLN A 5 -28.40 25.47 1.16
C GLN A 5 -27.50 26.09 0.11
N ALA A 6 -27.72 27.36 -0.24
CA ALA A 6 -26.90 28.09 -1.22
C ALA A 6 -25.44 28.20 -0.76
N ALA A 7 -25.19 28.53 0.51
CA ALA A 7 -23.85 28.58 1.08
C ALA A 7 -23.17 27.20 1.10
N VAL A 8 -23.91 26.14 1.45
CA VAL A 8 -23.40 24.76 1.41
C VAL A 8 -23.06 24.33 -0.01
N THR A 9 -23.91 24.62 -1.00
CA THR A 9 -23.62 24.30 -2.40
C THR A 9 -22.41 25.05 -2.94
N ALA A 10 -22.25 26.33 -2.59
CA ALA A 10 -21.09 27.12 -2.99
C ALA A 10 -19.78 26.54 -2.40
N HIS A 11 -19.83 26.10 -1.13
CA HIS A 11 -18.68 25.50 -0.48
C HIS A 11 -18.33 24.11 -1.03
N LEU A 12 -19.34 23.32 -1.44
CA LEU A 12 -19.14 22.05 -2.13
C LEU A 12 -18.50 22.24 -3.50
N ASP A 13 -18.90 23.27 -4.23
CA ASP A 13 -18.36 23.56 -5.57
C ASP A 13 -16.90 24.04 -5.49
N GLN A 14 -16.57 24.85 -4.47
CA GLN A 14 -15.19 25.24 -4.18
C GLN A 14 -14.30 24.04 -3.82
N VAL A 15 -14.78 23.14 -2.96
CA VAL A 15 -14.05 21.92 -2.60
C VAL A 15 -13.87 21.02 -3.82
N SER A 16 -14.92 20.88 -4.65
CA SER A 16 -14.86 20.12 -5.90
C SER A 16 -13.80 20.69 -6.83
N GLY A 17 -13.76 22.02 -7.04
CA GLY A 17 -12.75 22.68 -7.86
C GLY A 17 -11.32 22.45 -7.38
N LEU A 18 -11.08 22.49 -6.06
CA LEU A 18 -9.76 22.20 -5.49
C LEU A 18 -9.35 20.73 -5.66
N VAL A 19 -10.28 19.81 -5.45
CA VAL A 19 -10.04 18.37 -5.68
C VAL A 19 -9.74 18.12 -7.16
N GLN A 20 -10.49 18.76 -8.06
CA GLN A 20 -10.31 18.63 -9.50
C GLN A 20 -8.93 19.17 -9.92
N ALA A 21 -8.56 20.36 -9.45
CA ALA A 21 -7.26 20.98 -9.73
C ALA A 21 -6.12 20.09 -9.25
N LEU A 22 -6.16 19.64 -7.99
CA LEU A 22 -5.16 18.75 -7.42
C LEU A 22 -5.07 17.42 -8.20
N SER A 23 -6.21 16.83 -8.55
CA SER A 23 -6.25 15.59 -9.34
C SER A 23 -5.63 15.76 -10.73
N SER A 24 -5.83 16.93 -11.36
CA SER A 24 -5.32 17.23 -12.69
C SER A 24 -3.81 17.47 -12.68
N GLU A 25 -3.29 18.14 -11.66
CA GLU A 25 -1.85 18.34 -11.49
C GLU A 25 -1.15 17.03 -11.17
N LEU A 26 -1.70 16.22 -10.26
CA LEU A 26 -1.18 14.91 -9.94
C LEU A 26 -1.13 14.01 -11.19
N ARG A 27 -2.21 14.02 -11.99
CA ARG A 27 -2.26 13.24 -13.23
C ARG A 27 -1.22 13.70 -14.24
N ARG A 28 -1.07 15.01 -14.48
CA ARG A 28 -0.05 15.55 -15.40
C ARG A 28 1.37 15.17 -14.98
N GLY A 29 1.67 15.16 -13.68
CA GLY A 29 2.98 14.72 -13.19
C GLY A 29 3.21 13.21 -13.33
N MET A 30 2.15 12.42 -13.17
CA MET A 30 2.23 10.95 -13.17
C MET A 30 2.15 10.33 -14.57
N GLU A 31 1.53 10.98 -15.56
CA GLU A 31 1.40 10.45 -16.93
C GLU A 31 2.73 10.06 -17.57
N PRO A 32 3.76 10.92 -17.65
CA PRO A 32 5.03 10.54 -18.28
C PRO A 32 5.76 9.43 -17.52
N ALA A 33 5.71 9.42 -16.20
CA ALA A 33 6.31 8.34 -15.39
C ALA A 33 5.58 7.00 -15.60
N ALA A 34 4.24 7.04 -15.67
CA ALA A 34 3.42 5.86 -15.91
C ALA A 34 3.65 5.29 -17.33
N ASP A 35 3.80 6.14 -18.34
CA ASP A 35 4.05 5.72 -19.72
C ASP A 35 5.44 5.09 -19.89
N ASN A 36 6.46 5.67 -19.23
CA ASN A 36 7.80 5.07 -19.17
C ASN A 36 7.78 3.70 -18.49
N LEU A 37 7.07 3.59 -17.36
CA LEU A 37 6.91 2.33 -16.64
C LEU A 37 6.20 1.28 -17.48
N ARG A 38 5.12 1.65 -18.18
CA ARG A 38 4.38 0.74 -19.08
C ARG A 38 5.24 0.25 -20.22
N THR A 39 6.04 1.14 -20.80
CA THR A 39 6.97 0.79 -21.88
C THR A 39 8.03 -0.19 -21.38
N PHE A 40 8.61 0.07 -20.20
CA PHE A 40 9.54 -0.83 -19.53
C PHE A 40 8.91 -2.20 -19.24
N VAL A 41 7.74 -2.22 -18.62
CA VAL A 41 7.00 -3.46 -18.30
C VAL A 41 6.71 -4.26 -19.57
N ARG A 42 6.35 -3.61 -20.68
CA ARG A 42 6.11 -4.31 -21.95
C ARG A 42 7.39 -4.89 -22.57
N ALA A 43 8.54 -4.24 -22.34
CA ALA A 43 9.82 -4.72 -22.83
C ALA A 43 10.38 -5.90 -22.01
N VAL A 44 9.85 -6.15 -20.82
CA VAL A 44 10.22 -7.31 -19.99
C VAL A 44 9.51 -8.56 -20.49
N ASP A 45 10.26 -9.64 -20.71
CA ASP A 45 9.71 -10.94 -21.11
C ASP A 45 9.09 -11.69 -19.92
N TRP A 46 7.79 -11.51 -19.72
CA TRP A 46 7.01 -12.16 -18.64
C TRP A 46 6.83 -13.68 -18.78
N THR A 47 7.31 -14.27 -19.87
CA THR A 47 7.23 -15.71 -20.12
C THR A 47 8.31 -16.51 -19.40
N GLU A 48 9.28 -15.84 -18.77
CA GLU A 48 10.33 -16.54 -18.04
C GLU A 48 9.80 -17.21 -16.75
N PRO A 49 10.11 -18.49 -16.51
CA PRO A 49 9.57 -19.26 -15.39
C PRO A 49 9.84 -18.63 -14.01
N TRP A 50 11.05 -18.09 -13.80
CA TRP A 50 11.43 -17.48 -12.52
C TRP A 50 10.61 -16.22 -12.22
N LEU A 51 10.31 -15.42 -13.25
CA LEU A 51 9.51 -14.20 -13.13
C LEU A 51 8.03 -14.53 -12.88
N MET A 52 7.50 -15.57 -13.52
CA MET A 52 6.15 -16.09 -13.22
C MET A 52 6.05 -16.59 -11.78
N CYS A 53 7.03 -17.37 -11.31
CA CYS A 53 7.09 -17.81 -9.91
C CYS A 53 7.11 -16.61 -8.95
N LEU A 54 7.84 -15.56 -9.30
CA LEU A 54 7.89 -14.33 -8.52
C LEU A 54 6.53 -13.61 -8.48
N MET A 55 5.81 -13.52 -9.60
CA MET A 55 4.47 -12.92 -9.63
C MET A 55 3.47 -13.72 -8.79
N VAL A 56 3.51 -15.05 -8.89
CA VAL A 56 2.67 -15.93 -8.05
C VAL A 56 2.98 -15.76 -6.57
N PHE A 57 4.27 -15.66 -6.21
CA PHE A 57 4.68 -15.36 -4.84
C PHE A 57 4.05 -14.06 -4.32
N HIS A 58 4.04 -12.98 -5.11
CA HIS A 58 3.41 -11.73 -4.72
C HIS A 58 1.89 -11.83 -4.56
N VAL A 59 1.22 -12.60 -5.41
CA VAL A 59 -0.23 -12.86 -5.28
C VAL A 59 -0.51 -13.62 -4.00
N ILE A 60 0.26 -14.66 -3.69
CA ILE A 60 0.12 -15.42 -2.44
C ILE A 60 0.38 -14.51 -1.24
N LEU A 61 1.40 -13.66 -1.30
CA LEU A 61 1.71 -12.71 -0.25
C LEU A 61 0.55 -11.73 -0.01
N LEU A 62 -0.05 -11.20 -1.08
CA LEU A 62 -1.22 -10.34 -1.00
C LEU A 62 -2.42 -11.07 -0.37
N LEU A 63 -2.73 -12.28 -0.83
CA LEU A 63 -3.82 -13.10 -0.28
C LEU A 63 -3.59 -13.39 1.20
N THR A 64 -2.34 -13.67 1.59
CA THR A 64 -1.94 -13.92 2.97
C THR A 64 -2.11 -12.65 3.82
N ALA A 65 -1.67 -11.49 3.31
CA ALA A 65 -1.83 -10.21 3.99
C ALA A 65 -3.31 -9.85 4.23
N VAL A 66 -4.18 -10.08 3.23
CA VAL A 66 -5.62 -9.84 3.34
C VAL A 66 -6.30 -10.87 4.24
N GLY A 67 -5.94 -12.15 4.12
CA GLY A 67 -6.52 -13.25 4.89
C GLY A 67 -6.22 -13.15 6.38
N LEU A 68 -4.97 -12.81 6.74
CA LEU A 68 -4.52 -12.69 8.12
C LEU A 68 -4.65 -11.29 8.72
N ARG A 69 -5.38 -10.36 8.06
CA ARG A 69 -5.63 -8.99 8.55
C ARG A 69 -6.24 -8.89 9.96
N LYS A 70 -6.80 -9.97 10.48
CA LYS A 70 -7.35 -10.04 11.86
C LYS A 70 -6.26 -10.15 12.92
N ASN A 71 -5.09 -10.70 12.55
CA ASN A 71 -3.98 -10.98 13.46
C ASN A 71 -2.94 -9.86 13.36
N ALA A 72 -3.03 -8.86 14.24
CA ALA A 72 -2.15 -7.69 14.22
C ALA A 72 -0.64 -8.06 14.27
N ASN A 73 -0.27 -9.04 15.11
CA ASN A 73 1.12 -9.49 15.23
C ASN A 73 1.66 -10.06 13.92
N PHE A 74 0.86 -10.87 13.23
CA PHE A 74 1.26 -11.46 11.96
C PHE A 74 1.32 -10.41 10.85
N GLN A 75 0.39 -9.45 10.86
CA GLN A 75 0.41 -8.35 9.92
C GLN A 75 1.65 -7.45 10.11
N LEU A 76 2.05 -7.20 11.37
CA LEU A 76 3.28 -6.47 11.69
C LEU A 76 4.52 -7.23 11.21
N PHE A 77 4.55 -8.56 11.42
CA PHE A 77 5.63 -9.41 10.93
C PHE A 77 5.76 -9.40 9.41
N LEU A 78 4.64 -9.57 8.69
CA LEU A 78 4.61 -9.47 7.23
C LEU A 78 5.10 -8.11 6.73
N LEU A 79 4.68 -7.03 7.39
CA LEU A 79 5.08 -5.67 7.05
C LEU A 79 6.59 -5.46 7.27
N PHE A 80 7.11 -5.94 8.40
CA PHE A 80 8.55 -5.92 8.69
C PHE A 80 9.35 -6.71 7.65
N LEU A 81 8.85 -7.88 7.23
CA LEU A 81 9.48 -8.70 6.22
C LEU A 81 9.48 -8.01 4.84
N ALA A 82 8.36 -7.39 4.46
CA ALA A 82 8.24 -6.63 3.22
C ALA A 82 9.22 -5.45 3.19
N TYR A 83 9.30 -4.65 4.26
CA TYR A 83 10.24 -3.53 4.33
C TYR A 83 11.69 -3.97 4.33
N SER A 84 12.01 -5.07 5.02
CA SER A 84 13.35 -5.66 4.99
C SER A 84 13.72 -6.15 3.58
N GLY A 85 12.76 -6.74 2.86
CA GLY A 85 12.90 -7.12 1.45
C GLY A 85 13.16 -5.94 0.53
N VAL A 86 12.43 -4.83 0.72
CA VAL A 86 12.65 -3.59 -0.05
C VAL A 86 14.02 -2.97 0.27
N TYR A 87 14.42 -2.94 1.54
CA TYR A 87 15.73 -2.43 1.95
C TYR A 87 16.88 -3.22 1.31
N MET A 88 16.72 -4.53 1.19
CA MET A 88 17.74 -5.40 0.61
C MET A 88 17.70 -5.45 -0.93
N ALA A 89 16.73 -4.80 -1.58
CA ALA A 89 16.52 -4.88 -3.02
C ALA A 89 17.76 -4.47 -3.82
N GLU A 90 18.50 -3.43 -3.41
CA GLU A 90 19.72 -3.00 -4.11
C GLU A 90 20.82 -4.07 -4.07
N LYS A 91 21.02 -4.70 -2.90
CA LYS A 91 21.99 -5.78 -2.73
C LYS A 91 21.60 -7.01 -3.55
N MET A 92 20.31 -7.35 -3.55
CA MET A 92 19.77 -8.43 -4.38
C MET A 92 19.97 -8.15 -5.86
N ASN A 93 19.69 -6.93 -6.31
CA ASN A 93 19.88 -6.53 -7.71
C ASN A 93 21.33 -6.68 -8.18
N ARG A 94 22.29 -6.27 -7.34
CA ARG A 94 23.72 -6.45 -7.66
C ARG A 94 24.10 -7.93 -7.73
N TYR A 95 23.69 -8.72 -6.75
CA TYR A 95 24.00 -10.14 -6.68
C TYR A 95 23.37 -10.94 -7.84
N LEU A 96 22.09 -10.70 -8.11
CA LEU A 96 21.36 -11.34 -9.20
C LEU A 96 21.87 -10.87 -10.57
N GLY A 97 22.29 -9.61 -10.68
CA GLY A 97 22.94 -9.06 -11.88
C GLY A 97 24.34 -9.59 -12.15
N GLU A 98 25.01 -10.21 -11.17
CA GLU A 98 26.27 -10.94 -11.40
C GLU A 98 26.03 -12.40 -11.81
N HIS A 99 24.91 -12.99 -11.37
CA HIS A 99 24.59 -14.41 -11.56
C HIS A 99 23.43 -14.67 -12.54
N TRP A 100 23.00 -13.67 -13.31
CA TRP A 100 21.82 -13.74 -14.17
C TRP A 100 21.87 -14.91 -15.16
N GLN A 101 23.05 -15.26 -15.67
CA GLN A 101 23.25 -16.35 -16.63
C GLN A 101 22.80 -17.73 -16.10
N ASN A 102 22.73 -17.90 -14.79
CA ASN A 102 22.36 -19.17 -14.18
C ASN A 102 20.84 -19.42 -14.18
N PHE A 103 20.01 -18.38 -14.35
CA PHE A 103 18.55 -18.50 -14.18
C PHE A 103 17.70 -17.70 -15.18
N ALA A 104 18.27 -16.70 -15.85
CA ALA A 104 17.59 -15.84 -16.81
C ALA A 104 18.27 -15.90 -18.18
N GLY A 105 17.47 -15.84 -19.25
CA GLY A 105 17.99 -15.80 -20.62
C GLY A 105 18.64 -14.47 -20.98
N GLN A 106 18.31 -13.40 -20.24
CA GLN A 106 18.86 -12.06 -20.44
C GLN A 106 19.10 -11.35 -19.10
N ASN A 107 19.96 -10.33 -19.13
CA ASN A 107 20.24 -9.52 -17.95
C ASN A 107 19.21 -8.40 -17.78
N TYR A 108 18.30 -8.57 -16.83
CA TYR A 108 17.32 -7.55 -16.47
C TYR A 108 17.82 -6.56 -15.40
N PHE A 109 18.91 -6.89 -14.71
CA PHE A 109 19.35 -6.15 -13.54
C PHE A 109 20.19 -4.95 -13.97
N ASP A 110 19.67 -3.77 -13.69
CA ASP A 110 20.30 -2.51 -14.07
C ASP A 110 21.00 -1.86 -12.87
N ARG A 111 22.02 -1.04 -13.13
CA ARG A 111 22.81 -0.37 -12.07
C ARG A 111 21.98 0.62 -11.25
N ALA A 112 20.91 1.16 -11.83
CA ALA A 112 19.97 2.06 -11.17
C ALA A 112 18.92 1.31 -10.32
N GLY A 113 18.79 -0.01 -10.48
CA GLY A 113 17.83 -0.86 -9.76
C GLY A 113 16.37 -0.61 -10.15
N VAL A 114 16.10 -0.10 -11.36
CA VAL A 114 14.74 0.14 -11.84
C VAL A 114 13.97 -1.18 -11.96
N PHE A 115 14.58 -2.22 -12.50
CA PHE A 115 13.93 -3.52 -12.66
C PHE A 115 13.52 -4.11 -11.31
N ILE A 116 14.46 -4.22 -10.36
CA ILE A 116 14.16 -4.76 -9.02
C ILE A 116 13.14 -3.87 -8.31
N SER A 117 13.20 -2.55 -8.49
CA SER A 117 12.25 -1.64 -7.85
C SER A 117 10.83 -1.88 -8.35
N VAL A 118 10.65 -2.09 -9.66
CA VAL A 118 9.32 -2.30 -10.26
C VAL A 118 8.79 -3.70 -9.95
N VAL A 119 9.62 -4.73 -10.07
CA VAL A 119 9.19 -6.14 -10.01
C VAL A 119 9.15 -6.68 -8.58
N TRP A 120 10.07 -6.24 -7.72
CA TRP A 120 10.17 -6.66 -6.32
C TRP A 120 9.57 -5.62 -5.38
N SER A 121 10.09 -4.39 -5.40
CA SER A 121 9.67 -3.37 -4.42
C SER A 121 8.25 -2.86 -4.66
N GLY A 122 7.83 -2.69 -5.91
CA GLY A 122 6.51 -2.17 -6.29
C GLY A 122 5.35 -2.97 -5.70
N PRO A 123 5.24 -4.29 -6.01
CA PRO A 123 4.23 -5.15 -5.43
C PRO A 123 4.30 -5.22 -3.90
N LEU A 124 5.51 -5.30 -3.31
CA LEU A 124 5.68 -5.32 -1.85
C LEU A 124 5.15 -4.04 -1.18
N ILE A 125 5.44 -2.87 -1.77
CA ILE A 125 4.92 -1.58 -1.29
C ILE A 125 3.40 -1.55 -1.42
N PHE A 126 2.84 -2.01 -2.54
CA PHE A 126 1.39 -2.07 -2.73
C PHE A 126 0.69 -2.96 -1.69
N VAL A 127 1.24 -4.16 -1.43
CA VAL A 127 0.76 -5.07 -0.36
C VAL A 127 0.87 -4.39 1.01
N SER A 128 1.95 -3.64 1.26
CA SER A 128 2.16 -2.90 2.50
C SER A 128 1.13 -1.79 2.69
N ILE A 129 0.81 -1.03 1.63
CA ILE A 129 -0.22 0.02 1.66
C ILE A 129 -1.58 -0.59 2.02
N ILE A 130 -1.99 -1.67 1.35
CA ILE A 130 -3.25 -2.36 1.63
C ILE A 130 -3.29 -2.83 3.08
N SER A 131 -2.19 -3.42 3.56
CA SER A 131 -2.05 -3.89 4.93
C SER A 131 -2.23 -2.74 5.93
N VAL A 132 -1.52 -1.64 5.73
CA VAL A 132 -1.62 -0.46 6.61
C VAL A 132 -3.03 0.10 6.64
N VAL A 133 -3.70 0.23 5.49
CA VAL A 133 -5.09 0.71 5.43
C VAL A 133 -6.04 -0.23 6.19
N CYS A 134 -5.91 -1.55 5.99
CA CYS A 134 -6.71 -2.54 6.71
C CYS A 134 -6.49 -2.48 8.23
N SER A 135 -5.24 -2.33 8.65
CA SER A 135 -4.87 -2.18 10.05
C SER A 135 -5.41 -0.90 10.66
N LEU A 136 -5.33 0.22 9.94
CA LEU A 136 -5.84 1.50 10.39
C LEU A 136 -7.36 1.45 10.60
N ILE A 137 -8.10 0.87 9.66
CA ILE A 137 -9.56 0.66 9.82
C ILE A 137 -9.86 -0.19 11.06
N THR A 138 -9.09 -1.25 11.28
CA THR A 138 -9.25 -2.13 12.43
C THR A 138 -8.94 -1.41 13.75
N LEU A 139 -7.86 -0.63 13.79
CA LEU A 139 -7.47 0.18 14.93
C LEU A 139 -8.53 1.22 15.28
N CYS A 140 -9.05 1.96 14.29
CA CYS A 140 -10.14 2.92 14.50
C CYS A 140 -11.38 2.26 15.10
N ARG A 141 -11.78 1.08 14.58
CA ARG A 141 -12.91 0.31 15.13
C ARG A 141 -12.66 -0.13 16.57
N MET A 142 -11.44 -0.57 16.89
CA MET A 142 -11.07 -0.98 18.25
C MET A 142 -11.02 0.22 19.21
N MET A 143 -10.48 1.35 18.77
CA MET A 143 -10.44 2.59 19.56
C MET A 143 -11.84 3.08 19.89
N VAL A 144 -12.79 3.06 18.94
CA VAL A 144 -14.18 3.42 19.20
C VAL A 144 -14.83 2.45 20.19
N LYS A 145 -14.60 1.14 20.06
CA LYS A 145 -15.11 0.15 21.01
C LYS A 145 -14.54 0.36 22.41
N TRP A 146 -13.23 0.57 22.51
CA TRP A 146 -12.54 0.84 23.77
C TRP A 146 -13.06 2.13 24.43
N LYS A 147 -13.19 3.21 23.66
CA LYS A 147 -13.77 4.47 24.15
C LYS A 147 -15.21 4.30 24.63
N ARG A 148 -16.04 3.53 23.92
CA ARG A 148 -17.41 3.22 24.36
C ARG A 148 -17.43 2.40 25.65
N ALA A 149 -16.50 1.45 25.83
CA ALA A 149 -16.36 0.67 27.05
C ALA A 149 -15.89 1.53 28.24
N GLU A 150 -14.89 2.40 28.01
CA GLU A 150 -14.39 3.35 28.99
C GLU A 150 -15.51 4.27 29.50
N LEU A 151 -16.31 4.85 28.60
CA LEU A 151 -17.44 5.72 28.96
C LEU A 151 -18.53 4.98 29.76
N ARG A 152 -18.83 3.71 29.41
CA ARG A 152 -19.78 2.88 30.16
C ARG A 152 -19.29 2.60 31.58
N HIS A 153 -18.01 2.27 31.74
CA HIS A 153 -17.42 2.02 33.05
C HIS A 153 -17.44 3.28 33.94
N ARG A 154 -17.11 4.44 33.36
CA ARG A 154 -17.21 5.73 34.07
C ARG A 154 -18.65 6.06 34.49
N ALA A 155 -19.64 5.79 33.64
CA ALA A 155 -21.05 6.02 33.97
C ALA A 155 -21.55 5.11 35.12
N GLN A 156 -21.08 3.86 35.19
CA GLN A 156 -21.39 2.95 36.30
C GLN A 156 -20.78 3.43 37.62
N LEU A 157 -19.51 3.85 37.61
CA LEU A 157 -18.83 4.41 38.80
C LEU A 157 -19.50 5.70 39.29
N ALA A 158 -20.04 6.53 38.39
CA ALA A 158 -20.76 7.74 38.77
C ALA A 158 -22.11 7.44 39.43
N ARG A 159 -22.83 6.40 38.99
CA ARG A 159 -24.10 5.95 39.60
C ARG A 159 -23.89 5.36 40.99
N GLY A 160 -22.87 4.52 41.19
CA GLY A 160 -22.57 3.92 42.49
C GLY A 160 -22.02 4.87 43.56
N LYS A 161 -21.86 6.17 43.27
CA LYS A 161 -21.55 7.21 44.25
C LYS A 161 -22.77 8.02 44.69
N GLN A 162 -23.91 7.84 44.03
CA GLN A 162 -25.17 8.52 44.38
C GLN A 162 -26.08 7.68 45.28
N ASP A 163 -25.77 6.39 45.44
CA ASP A 163 -26.33 5.48 46.43
C ASP A 163 -25.43 5.42 47.68
#